data_AF-A0AAQ1ZLG9-F1
#
_entry.id   AF-A0AAQ1ZLG9-F1
#
_cell.length_a   1.000
_cell.length_b   1.000
_cell.length_c   1.000
_cell.angle_alpha   90.00
_cell.angle_beta   90.00
_cell.angle_gamma   90.00
#
_symmetry.space_group_name_H-M   'P 1'
#
loop_
_entity.id
_entity.type
_entity.pdbx_description
1 polymer ?
#
loop_
_entity_poly.entity_id
_entity_poly.type
_entity_poly.pdbx_seq_one_letter_code
_entity_poly.pdbx_strand_id
1 'polypeptide(L)'
;MARKKIYRCTACGYEADIYEGRGFMGQHIATMACPDCHTLQPLVVGGVIGDSAPSFSSEVGRLCLGCGSARIAKWDGHTCPRCGGTMTDTGRYEFWT
;
A
#
# COMPACT_ATOMS: atom_id res chain seq x y z
N MET A 1 6.40 9.50 12.94
CA MET A 1 5.93 10.49 11.95
C MET A 1 5.40 9.73 10.76
N ALA A 2 4.19 10.07 10.30
CA ALA A 2 3.63 9.48 9.08
C ALA A 2 4.31 10.07 7.85
N ARG A 3 4.68 9.20 6.91
CA ARG A 3 5.40 9.57 5.69
C ARG A 3 4.83 8.80 4.52
N LYS A 4 4.72 9.48 3.38
CA LYS A 4 4.50 8.88 2.08
C LYS A 4 5.84 8.83 1.35
N LYS A 5 6.30 7.64 1.00
CA LYS A 5 7.55 7.38 0.28
C LYS A 5 7.23 6.97 -1.15
N ILE A 6 8.00 7.45 -2.12
CA ILE A 6 7.86 6.99 -3.50
C ILE A 6 8.88 5.88 -3.75
N TYR A 7 8.39 4.69 -4.09
CA TYR A 7 9.21 3.58 -4.54
C TYR A 7 9.16 3.47 -6.05
N ARG A 8 10.29 3.10 -6.66
CA ARG A 8 10.39 2.89 -8.11
C ARG A 8 11.04 1.55 -8.40
N CYS A 9 10.46 0.81 -9.34
CA CYS A 9 11.07 -0.40 -9.88
C CYS A 9 12.25 -0.05 -10.78
N THR A 10 13.41 -0.64 -10.51
CA THR A 10 14.64 -0.43 -11.29
C THR A 10 14.59 -1.09 -12.67
N ALA A 11 13.75 -2.13 -12.85
CA ALA A 11 13.65 -2.89 -14.09
C ALA A 11 12.63 -2.30 -15.08
N CYS A 12 11.42 -1.94 -14.63
CA CYS A 12 10.35 -1.46 -15.53
C CYS A 12 9.93 0.00 -15.30
N GLY A 13 10.48 0.67 -14.29
CA GLY A 13 10.14 2.06 -13.97
C GLY A 13 8.79 2.27 -13.30
N TYR A 14 8.07 1.21 -12.92
CA TYR A 14 6.82 1.33 -12.15
C TYR A 14 7.06 2.07 -10.83
N GLU A 15 6.24 3.07 -10.55
CA GLU A 15 6.28 3.86 -9.32
C GLU A 15 5.04 3.61 -8.45
N ALA A 16 5.22 3.63 -7.14
CA ALA A 16 4.15 3.47 -6.16
C ALA A 16 4.41 4.29 -4.90
N ASP A 17 3.33 4.84 -4.35
CA ASP A 17 3.32 5.55 -3.07
C ASP A 17 3.14 4.55 -1.92
N ILE A 18 4.08 4.55 -0.98
CA ILE A 18 4.11 3.67 0.18
C ILE A 18 3.96 4.52 1.44
N TYR A 19 2.95 4.19 2.24
CA TYR A 19 2.62 4.93 3.46
C TYR A 19 3.22 4.21 4.66
N GLU A 20 4.02 4.92 5.46
CA GLU A 20 4.61 4.42 6.70
C GLU A 20 4.16 5.24 7.90
N GLY A 21 3.98 4.58 9.03
CA GLY A 21 3.59 5.18 10.29
C GLY A 21 2.07 5.32 10.44
N ARG A 22 1.67 6.19 11.37
CA ARG A 22 0.26 6.50 11.64
C ARG A 22 -0.02 7.95 11.25
N GLY A 23 -0.93 8.14 10.31
CA GLY A 23 -1.38 9.44 9.80
C GLY A 23 -2.30 10.17 10.77
N PHE A 24 -2.97 11.19 10.25
CA PHE A 24 -4.02 11.95 10.92
C PHE A 24 -5.07 11.02 11.50
N MET A 25 -5.51 11.31 12.73
CA MET A 25 -6.46 10.46 13.47
C MET A 25 -6.03 8.99 13.61
N GLY A 26 -4.71 8.73 13.62
CA GLY A 26 -4.15 7.40 13.82
C GLY A 26 -4.35 6.46 12.63
N GLN A 27 -4.68 6.97 11.44
CA GLN A 27 -4.84 6.17 10.24
C GLN A 27 -3.63 5.26 10.01
N HIS A 28 -3.89 3.99 9.73
CA HIS A 28 -2.87 2.99 9.38
C HIS A 28 -3.17 2.51 7.98
N ILE A 29 -2.19 2.64 7.07
CA ILE A 29 -2.30 2.15 5.70
C ILE A 29 -1.32 0.99 5.51
N ALA A 30 -1.83 -0.15 5.03
CA ALA A 30 -1.03 -1.28 4.58
C ALA A 30 -0.95 -1.27 3.04
N THR A 31 0.25 -1.47 2.50
CA THR A 31 0.42 -1.66 1.06
C THR A 31 0.12 -3.10 0.68
N MET A 32 -0.81 -3.28 -0.25
CA MET A 32 -1.19 -4.58 -0.79
C MET A 32 -0.77 -4.70 -2.26
N ALA A 33 -0.24 -5.85 -2.65
CA ALA A 33 0.03 -6.19 -4.03
C ALA A 33 -1.15 -6.98 -4.60
N CYS A 34 -1.63 -6.57 -5.77
CA CYS A 34 -2.64 -7.30 -6.52
C CYS A 34 -1.98 -8.04 -7.69
N PRO A 35 -2.03 -9.38 -7.74
CA PRO A 35 -1.46 -10.15 -8.84
C PRO A 35 -2.25 -9.98 -10.14
N ASP A 36 -3.54 -9.61 -10.08
CA ASP A 36 -4.42 -9.59 -11.25
C ASP A 36 -4.33 -8.32 -12.08
N CYS A 37 -4.21 -7.16 -11.43
CA CYS A 37 -4.02 -5.87 -12.11
C CYS A 37 -2.59 -5.35 -12.00
N HIS A 38 -1.68 -6.12 -11.39
CA HIS A 38 -0.25 -5.80 -11.30
C HIS A 38 0.03 -4.41 -10.68
N THR A 39 -0.66 -4.09 -9.58
CA THR A 39 -0.50 -2.81 -8.88
C THR A 39 -0.30 -3.00 -7.38
N LEU A 40 0.38 -2.02 -6.77
CA LEU A 40 0.37 -1.82 -5.33
C LEU A 40 -0.77 -0.87 -4.97
N GLN A 41 -1.43 -1.13 -3.84
CA GLN A 41 -2.60 -0.38 -3.41
C GLN A 41 -2.54 -0.06 -1.91
N PRO A 42 -2.87 1.17 -1.51
CA PRO A 42 -2.99 1.52 -0.10
C PRO A 42 -4.34 1.05 0.45
N LEU A 43 -4.34 0.13 1.42
CA LEU A 43 -5.53 -0.22 2.19
C LEU A 43 -5.47 0.39 3.58
N VAL A 44 -6.51 1.12 3.96
CA VAL A 44 -6.70 1.55 5.34
C VAL A 44 -7.07 0.35 6.20
N VAL A 45 -6.25 0.08 7.22
CA VAL A 45 -6.36 -1.06 8.15
C VAL A 45 -6.42 -0.61 9.62
N GLY A 46 -6.73 0.66 9.89
CA GLY A 46 -6.86 1.16 11.26
C GLY A 46 -6.97 2.68 11.37
N GLY A 47 -6.97 3.16 12.62
CA GLY A 47 -7.31 4.53 12.97
C GLY A 47 -8.82 4.72 13.08
N VAL A 48 -9.27 5.97 13.12
CA VAL A 48 -10.70 6.30 13.34
C VAL A 48 -11.66 5.65 12.34
N ILE A 49 -11.20 5.36 11.12
CA ILE A 49 -11.99 4.59 10.13
C ILE A 49 -12.18 3.14 10.59
N GLY A 50 -11.12 2.48 11.09
CA GLY A 50 -11.21 1.13 11.64
C GLY A 50 -12.07 1.08 12.91
N ASP A 51 -12.01 2.13 13.74
CA ASP A 51 -12.83 2.23 14.96
C ASP A 51 -14.32 2.41 14.63
N SER A 52 -14.62 3.17 13.57
CA SER A 52 -16.01 3.41 13.12
C SER A 52 -16.56 2.28 12.24
N ALA A 53 -15.68 1.57 11.54
CA ALA A 53 -16.01 0.47 10.65
C ALA A 53 -15.01 -0.69 10.85
N PRO A 54 -15.30 -1.64 11.76
CA PRO A 54 -14.37 -2.72 12.12
C PRO A 54 -13.87 -3.57 10.93
N SER A 55 -14.60 -3.62 9.81
CA SER A 55 -14.16 -4.26 8.57
C SER A 55 -12.94 -3.59 7.90
N PHE A 56 -12.54 -2.41 8.39
CA PHE A 56 -11.34 -1.67 7.99
C PHE A 56 -10.22 -1.76 9.03
N SER A 57 -10.31 -2.69 9.98
CA SER A 57 -9.24 -2.93 10.97
C SER A 57 -8.24 -4.01 10.56
N SER A 58 -8.42 -4.63 9.39
CA SER A 58 -7.52 -5.68 8.89
C SER A 58 -7.46 -5.75 7.36
N GLU A 59 -6.42 -6.40 6.86
CA GLU A 59 -6.26 -6.77 5.45
C GLU A 59 -7.21 -7.90 5.00
N VAL A 60 -7.85 -8.63 5.95
CA VAL A 60 -8.61 -9.86 5.67
C VAL A 60 -9.93 -9.55 4.97
N GLY A 61 -10.25 -10.32 3.93
CA GLY A 61 -11.51 -10.20 3.18
C GLY A 61 -11.60 -8.92 2.32
N ARG A 62 -10.50 -8.20 2.16
CA ARG A 62 -10.43 -6.97 1.37
C ARG A 62 -10.24 -7.31 -0.11
N LEU A 63 -10.88 -6.51 -0.96
CA LEU A 63 -10.74 -6.61 -2.41
C LEU A 63 -9.77 -5.54 -2.91
N CYS A 64 -9.13 -5.84 -4.05
CA CYS A 64 -8.37 -4.88 -4.82
C CYS A 64 -9.24 -3.67 -5.15
N LEU A 65 -8.79 -2.48 -4.78
CA LEU A 65 -9.49 -1.20 -5.06
C LEU A 65 -9.53 -0.85 -6.55
N GLY A 66 -8.76 -1.56 -7.38
CA GLY A 66 -8.61 -1.30 -8.80
C GLY A 66 -9.41 -2.25 -9.68
N CYS A 67 -9.35 -3.56 -9.39
CA CYS A 67 -10.01 -4.60 -10.20
C CYS A 67 -10.99 -5.49 -9.44
N GLY A 68 -11.17 -5.29 -8.13
CA GLY A 68 -12.09 -6.09 -7.32
C GLY A 68 -11.62 -7.51 -6.99
N SER A 69 -10.39 -7.89 -7.36
CA SER A 69 -9.83 -9.19 -7.02
C SER A 69 -9.71 -9.40 -5.51
N ALA A 70 -10.05 -10.61 -5.04
CA ALA A 70 -9.81 -11.06 -3.68
C ALA A 70 -8.40 -11.64 -3.46
N ARG A 71 -7.57 -11.74 -4.51
CA ARG A 71 -6.23 -12.35 -4.45
C ARG A 71 -5.12 -11.39 -4.03
N ILE A 72 -5.48 -10.27 -3.40
CA ILE A 72 -4.49 -9.31 -2.91
C ILE A 72 -3.74 -9.87 -1.72
N ALA A 73 -2.46 -9.55 -1.63
CA ALA A 73 -1.59 -9.95 -0.52
C ALA A 73 -0.78 -8.76 -0.02
N LYS A 74 -0.34 -8.81 1.24
CA LYS A 74 0.53 -7.77 1.79
C LYS A 74 1.82 -7.71 0.98
N TRP A 75 2.20 -6.51 0.58
CA TRP A 75 3.43 -6.33 -0.17
C TRP A 75 4.65 -6.57 0.73
N ASP A 76 5.68 -7.21 0.18
CA ASP A 76 6.91 -7.59 0.89
C ASP A 76 7.89 -6.42 1.12
N GLY A 77 7.58 -5.25 0.55
CA GLY A 77 8.41 -4.05 0.67
C GLY A 77 9.42 -3.86 -0.45
N HIS A 78 9.53 -4.80 -1.41
CA HIS A 78 10.52 -4.70 -2.48
C HIS A 78 10.12 -5.28 -3.85
N THR A 79 9.10 -6.12 -3.97
CA THR A 79 8.82 -6.81 -5.25
C THR A 79 7.87 -6.02 -6.15
N CYS A 80 8.26 -5.77 -7.39
CA CYS A 80 7.43 -5.07 -8.36
C CYS A 80 6.27 -5.96 -8.82
N PRO A 81 5.00 -5.52 -8.69
CA PRO A 81 3.85 -6.32 -9.09
C PRO A 81 3.72 -6.44 -10.63
N ARG A 82 4.42 -5.61 -11.41
CA ARG A 82 4.36 -5.61 -12.89
C ARG A 82 5.34 -6.54 -13.56
N CYS A 83 6.58 -6.63 -13.05
CA CYS A 83 7.64 -7.40 -13.71
C CYS A 83 8.37 -8.36 -12.78
N GLY A 84 8.05 -8.40 -11.49
CA GLY A 84 8.76 -9.21 -10.49
C GLY A 84 10.15 -8.68 -10.09
N GLY A 85 10.61 -7.57 -10.68
CA GLY A 85 11.88 -6.94 -10.34
C GLY A 85 11.86 -6.21 -9.00
N THR A 86 13.02 -5.71 -8.55
CA THR A 86 13.14 -4.99 -7.28
C THR A 86 12.64 -3.54 -7.39
N MET A 87 11.95 -3.08 -6.36
CA MET A 87 11.55 -1.71 -6.11
C MET A 87 12.44 -1.12 -5.03
N THR A 88 12.89 0.11 -5.25
CA THR A 88 13.75 0.86 -4.35
C THR A 88 13.11 2.17 -3.98
N ASP A 89 13.27 2.59 -2.72
CA ASP A 89 12.91 3.92 -2.28
C ASP A 89 13.69 4.96 -3.09
N THR A 90 12.98 5.95 -3.63
CA THR A 90 13.58 7.03 -4.41
C THR A 90 14.18 8.14 -3.54
N GLY A 91 14.00 8.07 -2.22
CA GLY A 91 14.39 9.13 -1.28
C GLY A 91 13.44 10.34 -1.32
N ARG A 92 12.36 10.28 -2.11
CA ARG A 92 11.32 11.31 -2.14
C ARG A 92 10.27 11.01 -1.08
N TYR A 93 10.09 11.97 -0.18
CA TYR A 93 9.20 11.84 0.95
C TYR A 93 8.23 13.02 1.00
N GLU A 94 6.97 12.71 1.22
CA GLU A 94 5.94 13.69 1.54
C GLU A 94 5.40 13.43 2.95
N PHE A 95 5.07 14.51 3.66
CA PHE A 95 4.40 14.37 4.94
C PHE A 95 2.97 13.90 4.69
N TRP A 96 2.57 12.87 5.42
CA TRP A 96 1.21 12.35 5.35
C TRP A 96 0.49 12.68 6.66
N THR A 97 -0.41 13.66 6.58
CA THR A 97 -1.49 13.84 7.56
C THR A 97 -2.69 13.07 7.06
#